data_AF-E7RGG4-F1
#
_entry.id   AF-E7RGG4-F1
#
_cell.length_a   1.000
_cell.length_b   1.000
_cell.length_c   1.000
_cell.angle_alpha   90.00
_cell.angle_beta   90.00
_cell.angle_gamma   90.00
#
_symmetry.space_group_name_H-M   'P 1'
#
loop_
_entity.id
_entity.type
_entity.pdbx_description
1 polymer ?
#
loop_
_entity_poly.entity_id
_entity_poly.type
_entity_poly.pdbx_seq_one_letter_code
_entity_poly.pdbx_strand_id
1 'polypeptide(L)'
;MTTLWERLKFAVATDVDALVARKEDKNPLALLNHYITEAENQTSATGKWVERQAQLNGKLEKELTEASTMLQKRQSQSDLAQASGEADLADFAAMEVQTYAERVTTLQNNLDENIKELTGLEHRYEEMKHKVKDMKVKQLQLMGKENATRAHYQMDKLLSPELVAERIGSFEDMTSYITTLGTKVEERHERSAMERRLEFLEKKSENQKELV
;
A
#
# COMPACT_ATOMS: atom_id res chain seq x y z
N MET A 1 21.75 -14.52 -5.94
CA MET A 1 20.66 -13.98 -6.78
C MET A 1 19.67 -13.32 -5.83
N THR A 2 19.76 -12.00 -5.63
CA THR A 2 18.80 -11.30 -4.76
C THR A 2 17.49 -11.14 -5.50
N THR A 3 16.36 -11.50 -4.89
CA THR A 3 15.04 -11.43 -5.53
C THR A 3 14.63 -9.96 -5.77
N LEU A 4 13.76 -9.72 -6.77
CA LEU A 4 13.22 -8.38 -7.05
C LEU A 4 12.54 -7.75 -5.82
N TRP A 5 11.96 -8.59 -4.95
CA TRP A 5 11.43 -8.18 -3.65
C TRP A 5 12.52 -7.67 -2.68
N GLU A 6 13.70 -8.29 -2.65
CA GLU A 6 14.83 -7.79 -1.87
C GLU A 6 15.36 -6.47 -2.42
N ARG A 7 15.30 -6.24 -3.74
CA ARG A 7 15.63 -4.95 -4.36
C ARG A 7 14.61 -3.86 -4.03
N LEU A 8 13.31 -4.20 -4.00
CA LEU A 8 12.24 -3.31 -3.56
C LEU A 8 12.37 -2.95 -2.08
N LYS A 9 12.64 -3.94 -1.23
CA LYS A 9 12.91 -3.76 0.20
C LYS A 9 14.16 -2.90 0.42
N PHE A 10 15.21 -3.09 -0.38
CA PHE A 10 16.38 -2.21 -0.40
C PHE A 10 16.01 -0.78 -0.82
N ALA A 11 15.25 -0.57 -1.90
CA ALA A 11 14.89 0.77 -2.36
C ALA A 11 14.04 1.57 -1.36
N VAL A 12 13.27 0.89 -0.50
CA VAL A 12 12.50 1.51 0.60
C VAL A 12 13.34 1.69 1.86
N ALA A 13 14.26 0.77 2.17
CA ALA A 13 15.07 0.76 3.38
C ALA A 13 16.37 1.56 3.29
N THR A 14 16.87 1.85 2.09
CA THR A 14 18.09 2.64 1.91
C THR A 14 17.73 4.10 1.76
N ASP A 15 18.40 4.96 2.53
CA ASP A 15 18.36 6.41 2.34
C ASP A 15 18.54 6.72 0.85
N VAL A 16 17.77 7.67 0.36
CA VAL A 16 17.79 8.13 -1.04
C VAL A 16 19.22 8.44 -1.49
N ASP A 17 20.10 8.83 -0.58
CA ASP A 17 21.54 9.05 -0.78
C ASP A 17 22.30 7.82 -1.27
N ALA A 18 21.91 6.60 -0.88
CA ALA A 18 22.56 5.38 -1.33
C ALA A 18 22.15 4.95 -2.74
N LEU A 19 20.94 5.31 -3.17
CA LEU A 19 20.51 5.17 -4.58
C LEU A 19 21.24 6.19 -5.46
N VAL A 20 21.47 7.40 -4.95
CA VAL A 20 22.28 8.44 -5.61
C VAL A 20 23.77 8.06 -5.70
N ALA A 21 24.30 7.31 -4.73
CA ALA A 21 25.70 6.87 -4.71
C ALA A 21 26.04 5.77 -5.74
N ARG A 22 25.05 5.02 -6.22
CA ARG A 22 25.26 4.07 -7.34
C ARG A 22 25.20 4.86 -8.65
N LYS A 23 26.38 5.11 -9.20
CA LYS A 23 26.66 5.82 -10.47
C LYS A 23 25.96 5.28 -11.74
N GLU A 24 24.96 4.42 -11.62
CA GLU A 24 24.38 3.69 -12.75
C GLU A 24 23.09 4.28 -13.34
N ASP A 25 22.41 5.25 -12.70
CA ASP A 25 21.28 5.93 -13.36
C ASP A 25 21.37 7.45 -13.27
N LYS A 26 21.57 8.08 -14.44
CA LYS A 26 21.73 9.53 -14.63
C LYS A 26 20.44 10.35 -14.34
N ASN A 27 19.36 9.72 -13.88
CA ASN A 27 18.10 10.40 -13.56
C ASN A 27 17.30 9.67 -12.45
N PRO A 28 17.43 10.07 -11.17
CA PRO A 28 16.72 9.44 -10.06
C PRO A 28 15.20 9.57 -10.15
N LEU A 29 14.69 10.61 -10.84
CA LEU A 29 13.26 10.78 -11.07
C LEU A 29 12.73 9.74 -12.07
N ALA A 30 13.47 9.44 -13.13
CA ALA A 30 13.09 8.41 -14.11
C ALA A 30 13.01 7.02 -13.47
N LEU A 31 13.98 6.68 -12.61
CA LEU A 31 14.00 5.43 -11.86
C LEU A 31 12.82 5.34 -10.88
N LEU A 32 12.53 6.40 -10.13
CA LEU A 32 11.38 6.44 -9.23
C LEU A 32 10.05 6.31 -9.98
N ASN A 33 9.91 6.95 -11.14
CA ASN A 33 8.72 6.82 -11.98
C ASN A 33 8.48 5.37 -12.39
N HIS A 34 9.55 4.67 -12.82
CA HIS A 34 9.46 3.26 -13.19
C HIS A 34 8.96 2.41 -12.01
N TYR A 35 9.52 2.60 -10.82
CA TYR A 35 9.09 1.87 -9.63
C TYR A 35 7.65 2.18 -9.21
N ILE A 36 7.21 3.44 -9.32
CA ILE A 36 5.82 3.81 -9.03
C ILE A 36 4.88 3.06 -9.98
N THR A 37 5.15 3.08 -11.29
CA THR A 37 4.32 2.38 -12.28
C THR A 37 4.29 0.87 -12.03
N GLU A 38 5.44 0.27 -11.71
CA GLU A 38 5.49 -1.16 -11.39
C GLU A 38 4.69 -1.48 -10.13
N ALA A 39 4.85 -0.69 -9.07
CA ALA A 39 4.11 -0.87 -7.83
C ALA A 39 2.60 -0.67 -8.00
N GLU A 40 2.17 0.28 -8.84
CA GLU A 40 0.76 0.46 -9.21
C GLU A 40 0.21 -0.79 -9.92
N ASN A 41 0.94 -1.31 -10.89
CA ASN A 41 0.54 -2.51 -11.63
C ASN A 41 0.44 -3.73 -10.72
N GLN A 42 1.44 -3.95 -9.87
CA GLN A 42 1.44 -5.03 -8.88
C GLN A 42 0.30 -4.88 -7.88
N THR A 43 0.08 -3.67 -7.35
CA THR A 43 -1.03 -3.39 -6.42
C THR A 43 -2.37 -3.68 -7.09
N SER A 44 -2.59 -3.21 -8.31
CA SER A 44 -3.81 -3.49 -9.08
C SER A 44 -4.03 -4.99 -9.32
N ALA A 45 -2.97 -5.73 -9.67
CA ALA A 45 -3.04 -7.18 -9.83
C ALA A 45 -3.38 -7.89 -8.50
N THR A 46 -2.74 -7.51 -7.39
CA THR A 46 -3.05 -8.04 -6.06
C THR A 46 -4.52 -7.81 -5.69
N GLY A 47 -5.07 -6.61 -5.96
CA GLY A 47 -6.47 -6.30 -5.70
C GLY A 47 -7.44 -7.29 -6.36
N LYS A 48 -7.15 -7.73 -7.60
CA LYS A 48 -7.96 -8.75 -8.30
C LYS A 48 -7.92 -10.12 -7.62
N TRP A 49 -6.78 -10.48 -7.03
CA TRP A 49 -6.66 -11.74 -6.28
C TRP A 49 -7.41 -11.70 -4.95
N VAL A 50 -7.34 -10.57 -4.24
CA VAL A 50 -8.12 -10.34 -3.01
C VAL A 50 -9.63 -10.40 -3.28
N GLU A 51 -10.09 -9.71 -4.33
CA GLU A 51 -11.49 -9.75 -4.75
C GLU A 51 -11.93 -11.18 -5.10
N ARG A 52 -11.10 -11.92 -5.84
CA ARG A 52 -11.40 -13.31 -6.18
C ARG A 52 -11.51 -14.20 -4.95
N GLN A 53 -10.63 -14.01 -3.95
CA GLN A 53 -10.70 -14.75 -2.69
C GLN A 53 -12.01 -14.45 -1.94
N ALA A 54 -12.42 -13.18 -1.87
CA ALA A 54 -13.71 -12.79 -1.29
C ALA A 54 -14.89 -13.45 -2.01
N GLN A 55 -14.87 -13.51 -3.34
CA GLN A 55 -15.90 -14.19 -4.13
C GLN A 55 -15.95 -15.71 -3.88
N LEU A 56 -14.80 -16.35 -3.68
CA LEU A 56 -14.73 -17.77 -3.33
C LEU A 56 -15.30 -18.03 -1.93
N ASN A 57 -14.98 -17.19 -0.94
CA ASN A 57 -15.56 -17.27 0.39
C ASN A 57 -17.09 -17.15 0.35
N GLY A 58 -17.62 -16.18 -0.40
CA GLY A 58 -19.07 -16.03 -0.59
C GLY A 58 -19.75 -17.23 -1.27
N LYS A 59 -19.01 -18.04 -2.06
CA LYS A 59 -19.54 -19.31 -2.59
C LYS A 59 -19.55 -20.40 -1.53
N LEU A 60 -18.49 -20.50 -0.73
CA LEU A 60 -18.42 -21.45 0.39
C LEU A 60 -19.50 -21.19 1.44
N GLU A 61 -19.82 -19.92 1.72
CA GLU A 61 -20.93 -19.53 2.61
C GLU A 61 -22.29 -20.02 2.09
N LYS A 62 -22.52 -19.93 0.78
CA LYS A 62 -23.75 -20.45 0.16
C LYS A 62 -23.83 -21.96 0.27
N GLU A 63 -22.76 -22.66 -0.06
CA GLU A 63 -22.68 -24.13 0.08
C GLU A 63 -22.89 -24.57 1.54
N LEU A 64 -22.33 -23.84 2.50
CA LEU A 64 -22.54 -24.09 3.92
C LEU A 64 -24.01 -23.92 4.32
N THR A 65 -24.66 -22.87 3.82
CA THR A 65 -26.08 -22.61 4.06
C THR A 65 -26.96 -23.73 3.50
N GLU A 66 -26.67 -24.16 2.26
CA GLU A 66 -27.37 -25.26 1.60
C GLU A 66 -27.17 -26.59 2.33
N ALA A 67 -25.93 -26.92 2.70
CA ALA A 67 -25.61 -28.13 3.46
C ALA A 67 -26.27 -28.14 4.85
N SER A 68 -26.31 -26.99 5.52
CA SER A 68 -26.96 -26.83 6.84
C SER A 68 -28.48 -27.01 6.73
N THR A 69 -29.08 -26.46 5.68
CA THR A 69 -30.51 -26.63 5.40
C THR A 69 -30.84 -28.09 5.12
N MET A 70 -30.01 -28.78 4.34
CA MET A 70 -30.17 -30.20 4.05
C MET A 70 -29.97 -31.08 5.29
N LEU A 71 -28.99 -30.76 6.14
CA LEU A 71 -28.80 -31.44 7.43
C LEU A 71 -30.06 -31.35 8.29
N GLN A 72 -30.59 -30.14 8.49
CA GLN A 72 -31.82 -29.94 9.27
C GLN A 72 -33.00 -30.71 8.68
N LYS A 73 -33.15 -30.70 7.35
CA LYS A 73 -34.20 -31.46 6.66
C LYS A 73 -34.07 -32.97 6.91
N ARG A 74 -32.86 -33.51 6.80
CA ARG A 74 -32.61 -34.96 7.01
C ARG A 74 -32.79 -35.37 8.46
N GLN A 75 -32.47 -34.48 9.41
CA GLN A 75 -32.74 -34.69 10.83
C GLN A 75 -34.24 -34.88 11.07
N SER A 76 -35.06 -33.94 10.60
CA SER A 76 -36.52 -34.03 10.72
C SER A 76 -37.11 -35.27 10.04
N GLN A 77 -36.53 -35.70 8.91
CA GLN A 77 -36.96 -36.90 8.20
C GLN A 77 -36.57 -38.19 8.94
N SER A 78 -35.41 -38.22 9.58
CA SER A 78 -34.98 -39.34 10.42
C SER A 78 -35.89 -39.49 11.63
N ASP A 79 -36.18 -38.38 12.33
CA ASP A 79 -37.09 -38.36 13.49
C ASP A 79 -38.50 -38.84 13.11
N LEU A 80 -39.02 -38.40 11.95
CA LEU A 80 -40.33 -38.81 11.44
C LEU A 80 -40.38 -40.31 11.10
N ALA A 81 -39.35 -40.82 10.43
CA ALA A 81 -39.26 -42.24 10.06
C ALA A 81 -39.16 -43.15 11.29
N GLN A 82 -38.37 -42.74 12.30
CA GLN A 82 -38.28 -43.43 13.58
C GLN A 82 -39.64 -43.45 14.30
N ALA A 83 -40.33 -42.30 14.38
CA ALA A 83 -41.64 -42.21 15.00
C ALA A 83 -42.72 -43.03 14.27
N SER A 84 -42.55 -43.24 12.96
CA SER A 84 -43.47 -44.03 12.12
C SER A 84 -43.13 -45.53 12.11
N GLY A 85 -42.02 -45.94 12.72
CA GLY A 85 -41.58 -47.34 12.73
C GLY A 85 -40.98 -47.85 11.41
N GLU A 86 -40.69 -46.95 10.48
CA GLU A 86 -40.11 -47.26 9.16
C GLU A 86 -38.58 -47.35 9.26
N ALA A 87 -38.07 -48.48 9.76
CA ALA A 87 -36.66 -48.67 10.09
C ALA A 87 -35.71 -48.39 8.92
N ASP A 88 -36.00 -48.91 7.71
CA ASP A 88 -35.16 -48.72 6.53
C ASP A 88 -35.01 -47.23 6.14
N LEU A 89 -36.09 -46.46 6.29
CA LEU A 89 -36.09 -45.02 6.03
C LEU A 89 -35.35 -44.24 7.13
N ALA A 90 -35.48 -44.68 8.38
CA ALA A 90 -34.76 -44.09 9.50
C ALA A 90 -33.25 -44.26 9.36
N ASP A 91 -32.79 -45.46 8.98
CA ASP A 91 -31.37 -45.77 8.76
C ASP A 91 -30.80 -44.96 7.60
N PHE A 92 -31.52 -44.88 6.47
CA PHE A 92 -31.11 -44.05 5.34
C PHE A 92 -31.01 -42.57 5.72
N ALA A 93 -32.01 -42.03 6.40
CA ALA A 93 -31.99 -40.63 6.83
C ALA A 93 -30.88 -40.34 7.83
N ALA A 94 -30.58 -41.27 8.75
CA ALA A 94 -29.48 -41.15 9.70
C ALA A 94 -28.10 -41.12 9.01
N MET A 95 -27.89 -41.95 7.99
CA MET A 95 -26.67 -41.92 7.17
C MET A 95 -26.51 -40.58 6.43
N GLU A 96 -27.60 -40.04 5.88
CA GLU A 96 -27.60 -38.72 5.24
C GLU A 96 -27.31 -37.60 6.25
N VAL A 97 -27.90 -37.65 7.46
CA VAL A 97 -27.59 -36.71 8.56
C VAL A 97 -26.09 -36.69 8.84
N GLN A 98 -25.47 -37.86 9.01
CA GLN A 98 -24.04 -37.95 9.26
C GLN A 98 -23.22 -37.31 8.13
N THR A 99 -23.58 -37.62 6.88
CA THR A 99 -22.90 -37.08 5.68
C THR A 99 -22.98 -35.56 5.61
N TYR A 100 -24.16 -34.97 5.85
CA TYR A 100 -24.32 -33.52 5.82
C TYR A 100 -23.69 -32.85 7.05
N ALA A 101 -23.67 -33.50 8.22
CA ALA A 101 -23.01 -32.97 9.42
C ALA A 101 -21.49 -32.84 9.24
N GLU A 102 -20.86 -33.86 8.65
CA GLU A 102 -19.43 -33.83 8.31
C GLU A 102 -19.13 -32.73 7.28
N ARG A 103 -20.00 -32.58 6.28
CA ARG A 103 -19.86 -31.53 5.26
C ARG A 103 -19.98 -30.13 5.85
N VAL A 104 -20.98 -29.89 6.70
CA VAL A 104 -21.18 -28.62 7.41
C VAL A 104 -19.94 -28.27 8.24
N THR A 105 -19.44 -29.23 9.02
CA THR A 105 -18.26 -29.04 9.87
C THR A 105 -17.01 -28.70 9.03
N THR A 106 -16.81 -29.41 7.92
CA THR A 106 -15.69 -29.16 7.01
C THR A 106 -15.78 -27.77 6.36
N LEU A 107 -16.97 -27.38 5.90
CA LEU A 107 -17.20 -26.07 5.30
C LEU A 107 -17.01 -24.94 6.30
N GLN A 108 -17.48 -25.10 7.55
CA GLN A 108 -17.28 -24.12 8.62
C GLN A 108 -15.80 -23.90 8.91
N ASN A 109 -15.04 -24.97 9.13
CA ASN A 109 -13.61 -24.87 9.42
C ASN A 109 -12.84 -24.18 8.27
N ASN A 110 -13.11 -24.59 7.03
CA ASN A 110 -12.48 -23.99 5.86
C ASN A 110 -12.84 -22.50 5.72
N LEU A 111 -14.09 -22.14 6.00
CA LEU A 111 -14.53 -20.76 5.90
C LEU A 111 -13.88 -19.89 6.98
N ASP A 112 -13.79 -20.38 8.21
CA ASP A 112 -13.13 -19.68 9.32
C ASP A 112 -11.64 -19.41 9.04
N GLU A 113 -10.94 -20.37 8.44
CA GLU A 113 -9.55 -20.21 7.99
C GLU A 113 -9.45 -19.19 6.84
N ASN A 114 -10.30 -19.34 5.83
CA ASN A 114 -10.28 -18.46 4.66
C ASN A 114 -10.67 -17.01 4.98
N ILE A 115 -11.53 -16.77 5.97
CA ILE A 115 -11.88 -15.42 6.43
C ILE A 115 -10.67 -14.76 7.09
N LYS A 116 -9.96 -15.49 7.96
CA LYS A 116 -8.73 -14.98 8.60
C LYS A 116 -7.66 -14.64 7.57
N GLU A 117 -7.48 -15.51 6.57
CA GLU A 117 -6.55 -15.25 5.47
C GLU A 117 -6.96 -14.03 4.64
N LEU A 118 -8.24 -13.91 4.28
CA LEU A 118 -8.76 -12.77 3.52
C LEU A 118 -8.53 -11.45 4.26
N THR A 119 -8.82 -11.37 5.56
CA THR A 119 -8.54 -10.18 6.38
C THR A 119 -7.05 -9.81 6.36
N GLY A 120 -6.16 -10.81 6.43
CA GLY A 120 -4.73 -10.59 6.31
C GLY A 120 -4.30 -10.04 4.95
N LEU A 121 -4.91 -10.56 3.87
CA LEU A 121 -4.68 -10.08 2.51
C LEU A 121 -5.18 -8.64 2.31
N GLU A 122 -6.35 -8.30 2.84
CA GLU A 122 -6.94 -6.95 2.77
C GLU A 122 -6.05 -5.93 3.47
N HIS A 123 -5.56 -6.22 4.68
CA HIS A 123 -4.62 -5.33 5.38
C HIS A 123 -3.35 -5.07 4.57
N ARG A 124 -2.73 -6.12 4.03
CA ARG A 124 -1.51 -5.98 3.20
C ARG A 124 -1.78 -5.24 1.90
N TYR A 125 -2.94 -5.45 1.29
CA TYR A 125 -3.34 -4.74 0.09
C TYR A 125 -3.50 -3.23 0.34
N GLU A 126 -4.09 -2.83 1.47
CA GLU A 126 -4.15 -1.41 1.86
C GLU A 126 -2.77 -0.82 2.16
N GLU A 127 -1.88 -1.59 2.82
CA GLU A 127 -0.49 -1.18 3.00
C GLU A 127 0.22 -0.92 1.66
N MET A 128 0.03 -1.78 0.66
CA MET A 128 0.56 -1.57 -0.70
C MET A 128 0.06 -0.25 -1.31
N LYS A 129 -1.24 0.02 -1.21
CA LYS A 129 -1.83 1.28 -1.70
C LYS A 129 -1.23 2.51 -1.02
N HIS A 130 -1.02 2.46 0.30
CA HIS A 130 -0.35 3.53 1.03
C HIS A 130 1.08 3.74 0.55
N LYS A 131 1.86 2.66 0.36
CA LYS A 131 3.24 2.77 -0.15
C LYS A 131 3.31 3.38 -1.55
N VAL A 132 2.39 3.02 -2.44
CA VAL A 132 2.28 3.66 -3.77
C VAL A 132 2.04 5.17 -3.63
N LYS A 133 1.15 5.58 -2.72
CA LYS A 133 0.87 7.00 -2.46
C LYS A 133 2.09 7.73 -1.89
N ASP A 134 2.80 7.13 -0.94
CA ASP A 134 4.02 7.69 -0.36
C ASP A 134 5.11 7.91 -1.43
N MET A 135 5.27 6.95 -2.35
CA MET A 135 6.23 7.09 -3.47
C MET A 135 5.85 8.25 -4.40
N LYS A 136 4.56 8.46 -4.68
CA LYS A 136 4.10 9.62 -5.46
C LYS A 136 4.35 10.96 -4.74
N VAL A 137 4.22 10.99 -3.42
CA VAL A 137 4.60 12.19 -2.64
C VAL A 137 6.10 12.46 -2.78
N LYS A 138 6.94 11.43 -2.65
CA LYS A 138 8.40 11.55 -2.88
C LYS A 138 8.73 12.02 -4.31
N GLN A 139 8.01 11.53 -5.31
CA GLN A 139 8.16 11.97 -6.70
C GLN A 139 7.91 13.47 -6.85
N LEU A 140 6.81 13.99 -6.27
CA LEU A 140 6.52 15.43 -6.28
C LEU A 140 7.60 16.26 -5.57
N GLN A 141 8.13 15.77 -4.45
CA GLN A 141 9.23 16.41 -3.73
C GLN A 141 10.50 16.50 -4.58
N LEU A 142 10.88 15.41 -5.26
CA LEU A 142 12.04 15.39 -6.15
C LEU A 142 11.87 16.33 -7.34
N MET A 143 10.69 16.35 -7.97
CA MET A 143 10.37 17.29 -9.05
C MET A 143 10.48 18.75 -8.58
N GLY A 144 10.00 19.04 -7.37
CA GLY A 144 10.11 20.36 -6.75
C GLY A 144 11.57 20.78 -6.52
N LYS A 145 12.38 19.88 -5.96
CA LYS A 145 13.83 20.11 -5.71
C LYS A 145 14.59 20.34 -7.03
N GLU A 146 14.29 19.56 -8.06
CA GLU A 146 14.86 19.72 -9.40
C GLU A 146 14.50 21.07 -10.03
N ASN A 147 13.22 21.46 -9.95
CA ASN A 147 12.75 22.75 -10.48
C ASN A 147 13.41 23.94 -9.77
N ALA A 148 13.46 23.92 -8.43
CA ALA A 148 14.11 24.97 -7.65
C ALA A 148 15.60 25.10 -8.02
N THR A 149 16.31 23.98 -8.11
CA THR A 149 17.74 23.97 -8.48
C THR A 149 17.97 24.53 -9.87
N ARG A 150 17.15 24.16 -10.86
CA ARG A 150 17.21 24.71 -12.22
C ARG A 150 16.92 26.21 -12.25
N ALA A 151 15.93 26.68 -11.47
CA ALA A 151 15.60 28.09 -11.39
C ALA A 151 16.75 28.91 -10.81
N HIS A 152 17.33 28.48 -9.68
CA HIS A 152 18.51 29.12 -9.09
C HIS A 152 19.66 29.21 -10.09
N TYR A 153 19.96 28.12 -10.81
CA TYR A 153 20.99 28.13 -11.84
C TYR A 153 20.77 29.18 -12.94
N GLN A 154 19.54 29.31 -13.45
CA GLN A 154 19.23 30.32 -14.47
C GLN A 154 19.32 31.74 -13.93
N MET A 155 18.92 31.95 -12.66
CA MET A 155 19.07 33.24 -11.98
C MET A 155 20.55 33.61 -11.81
N ASP A 156 21.37 32.70 -11.30
CA ASP A 156 22.81 32.91 -11.07
C ASP A 156 23.54 33.21 -12.40
N LYS A 157 23.16 32.53 -13.48
CA LYS A 157 23.71 32.78 -14.83
C LYS A 157 23.47 34.22 -15.30
N LEU A 158 22.33 34.82 -14.95
CA LEU A 158 21.98 36.20 -15.32
C LEU A 158 22.55 37.23 -14.35
N LEU A 159 22.52 36.94 -13.05
CA LEU A 159 22.89 37.86 -11.97
C LEU A 159 24.39 37.84 -11.64
N SER A 160 25.11 36.77 -11.99
CA SER A 160 26.53 36.58 -11.65
C SER A 160 27.28 35.77 -12.73
N PRO A 161 27.37 36.30 -13.96
CA PRO A 161 27.94 35.58 -15.10
C PRO A 161 29.42 35.19 -14.92
N GLU A 162 30.24 36.01 -14.22
CA GLU A 162 31.65 35.66 -13.96
C GLU A 162 31.81 34.41 -13.08
N LEU A 163 30.94 34.22 -12.07
CA LEU A 163 30.99 33.06 -11.15
C LEU A 163 30.59 31.74 -11.82
N VAL A 164 29.77 31.81 -12.87
CA VAL A 164 29.33 30.65 -13.64
C VAL A 164 30.37 30.25 -14.69
N ALA A 165 31.02 31.24 -15.33
CA ALA A 165 32.09 31.02 -16.30
C ALA A 165 33.33 30.33 -15.69
N GLU A 166 33.64 30.60 -14.42
CA GLU A 166 34.78 30.00 -13.71
C GLU A 166 34.53 28.55 -13.25
N ARG A 167 33.27 28.11 -13.16
CA ARG A 167 32.88 26.81 -12.58
C ARG A 167 32.40 25.75 -13.55
N ILE A 168 32.07 26.09 -14.80
CA ILE A 168 31.36 25.17 -15.70
C ILE A 168 32.09 25.07 -17.04
N GLY A 169 32.89 24.01 -17.22
CA GLY A 169 33.54 23.68 -18.48
C GLY A 169 32.73 22.69 -19.34
N SER A 170 31.81 21.91 -18.74
CA SER A 170 31.07 20.83 -19.40
C SER A 170 29.65 20.64 -18.85
N PHE A 171 28.75 20.04 -19.65
CA PHE A 171 27.41 19.56 -19.23
C PHE A 171 27.48 18.56 -18.06
N GLU A 172 28.59 17.82 -17.96
CA GLU A 172 28.85 16.89 -16.86
C GLU A 172 29.13 17.63 -15.54
N ASP A 173 29.76 18.80 -15.61
CA ASP A 173 29.98 19.70 -14.47
C ASP A 173 28.67 20.32 -13.98
N MET A 174 27.74 20.63 -14.89
CA MET A 174 26.39 21.09 -14.55
C MET A 174 25.61 20.01 -13.79
N THR A 175 25.72 18.76 -14.20
CA THR A 175 25.05 17.63 -13.53
C THR A 175 25.63 17.43 -12.13
N SER A 176 26.96 17.48 -12.00
CA SER A 176 27.65 17.43 -10.71
C SER A 176 27.29 18.63 -9.82
N TYR A 177 27.21 19.84 -10.37
CA TYR A 177 26.83 21.07 -9.66
C TYR A 177 25.39 21.00 -9.13
N ILE A 178 24.43 20.56 -9.96
CA ILE A 178 23.02 20.34 -9.57
C ILE A 178 22.90 19.28 -8.48
N THR A 179 23.67 18.19 -8.58
CA THR A 179 23.67 17.11 -7.57
C THR A 179 24.29 17.59 -6.25
N THR A 180 25.38 18.36 -6.31
CA THR A 180 26.09 18.90 -5.14
C THR A 180 25.33 20.05 -4.46
N LEU A 181 24.57 20.85 -5.20
CA LEU A 181 23.61 21.80 -4.64
C LEU A 181 22.41 21.09 -4.03
N GLY A 182 21.94 20.01 -4.67
CA GLY A 182 20.91 19.14 -4.12
C GLY A 182 21.27 18.62 -2.72
N THR A 183 22.53 18.25 -2.49
CA THR A 183 23.02 17.79 -1.17
C THR A 183 23.47 18.92 -0.24
N LYS A 184 23.80 20.12 -0.75
CA LYS A 184 24.16 21.30 0.07
C LYS A 184 22.98 22.15 0.51
N VAL A 185 21.79 21.96 -0.08
CA VAL A 185 20.55 22.59 0.39
C VAL A 185 19.98 21.90 1.65
N GLU A 186 20.64 20.85 2.15
CA GLU A 186 20.34 20.29 3.48
C GLU A 186 20.75 21.18 4.67
N GLU A 187 21.34 22.36 4.49
CA GLU A 187 21.54 23.30 5.60
C GLU A 187 20.99 24.70 5.31
N ARG A 188 19.96 25.02 6.11
CA ARG A 188 19.39 26.34 6.45
C ARG A 188 18.04 26.69 5.79
N HIS A 189 17.06 26.73 6.70
CA HIS A 189 15.78 27.43 6.68
C HIS A 189 14.53 26.63 6.28
N GLU A 190 14.24 25.59 7.05
CA GLU A 190 12.86 25.25 7.38
C GLU A 190 12.36 26.21 8.47
N ARG A 191 11.47 27.14 8.13
CA ARG A 191 10.41 27.55 9.08
C ARG A 191 9.15 26.81 8.63
N SER A 192 8.71 25.87 9.46
CA SER A 192 7.57 25.01 9.16
C SER A 192 6.30 25.83 8.90
N ALA A 193 5.44 25.36 8.00
CA ALA A 193 4.09 25.88 7.85
C ALA A 193 3.25 25.73 9.14
N MET A 194 3.68 24.85 10.05
CA MET A 194 3.10 24.65 11.38
C MET A 194 3.55 25.74 12.38
N GLU A 195 4.81 26.19 12.35
CA GLU A 195 5.32 27.34 13.14
C GLU A 195 4.53 28.62 12.84
N ARG A 196 4.27 28.88 11.55
CA ARG A 196 3.49 30.05 11.09
C ARG A 196 2.03 30.00 11.56
N ARG A 197 1.48 28.79 11.75
CA ARG A 197 0.12 28.58 12.26
C ARG A 197 0.05 28.76 13.78
N LEU A 198 1.11 28.40 14.50
CA LEU A 198 1.23 28.61 15.95
C LEU A 198 1.43 30.09 16.28
N GLU A 199 2.30 30.83 15.57
CA GLU A 199 2.46 32.29 15.74
C GLU A 199 1.16 33.06 15.46
N PHE A 200 0.35 32.60 14.49
CA PHE A 200 -0.95 33.20 14.19
C PHE A 200 -1.98 32.98 15.31
N LEU A 201 -1.92 31.84 16.01
CA LEU A 201 -2.79 31.54 17.14
C LEU A 201 -2.36 32.30 18.41
N GLU A 202 -1.06 32.47 18.66
CA GLU A 202 -0.55 33.26 19.79
C GLU A 202 -0.97 34.72 19.71
N LYS A 203 -0.77 35.37 18.54
CA LYS A 203 -1.20 36.77 18.30
C LYS A 203 -2.72 36.98 18.45
N LYS A 204 -3.53 35.99 18.08
CA LYS A 204 -5.00 36.07 18.25
C LYS A 204 -5.43 35.95 19.71
N SER A 205 -4.68 35.22 20.53
CA SER A 205 -4.95 35.06 21.97
C SER A 205 -4.57 36.31 22.79
N GLU A 206 -3.54 37.05 22.37
CA GLU A 206 -3.15 38.32 23.00
C GLU A 206 -4.16 39.43 22.72
N ASN A 207 -4.67 39.54 21.48
CA ASN A 207 -5.71 40.52 21.14
C ASN A 207 -7.07 40.28 21.83
N GLN A 208 -7.35 39.06 22.33
CA GLN A 208 -8.54 38.78 23.13
C GLN A 208 -8.37 39.14 24.62
N LYS A 209 -7.14 39.35 25.11
CA LYS A 209 -6.88 39.80 26.48
C LYS A 209 -6.89 41.34 26.62
N GLU A 210 -6.81 42.08 25.51
CA GLU A 210 -6.90 43.55 25.51
C GLU A 210 -8.33 44.09 25.30
N LEU A 211 -9.34 43.22 25.14
CA LEU A 211 -10.75 43.60 24.99
C LEU A 211 -11.65 43.10 26.15
N VAL A 212 -11.06 42.75 27.31
CA VAL A 212 -11.78 42.57 28.58
C VAL A 212 -11.32 43.62 29.57
#